data_AF-A0A0U2ZMN0-F1
#
_entry.id   AF-A0A0U2ZMN0-F1
#
_cell.length_a   1.000
_cell.length_b   1.000
_cell.length_c   1.000
_cell.angle_alpha   90.00
_cell.angle_beta   90.00
_cell.angle_gamma   90.00
#
_symmetry.space_group_name_H-M   'P 1'
#
loop_
_entity.id
_entity.type
_entity.pdbx_description
1 polymer ?
#
loop_
_entity_poly.entity_id
_entity_poly.type
_entity_poly.pdbx_seq_one_letter_code
_entity_poly.pdbx_strand_id
1 'polypeptide(L)'
;MQQDCPVQAALDILRGRWKPSILFELKAHCRRYSELQRALPRISAQALTTQLKQLEADGLIERQVYAEVPVRVEYRLSEFGASLSEVMDSLESWGSSYLAYRKDHL
;
A
#
# COMPACT_ATOMS: atom_id res chain seq x y z
N MET A 1 6.08 13.27 26.68
CA MET A 1 5.28 12.25 26.00
C MET A 1 4.34 13.00 25.08
N GLN A 2 4.74 13.14 23.82
CA GLN A 2 3.94 13.84 22.83
C GLN A 2 2.75 12.91 22.54
N GLN A 3 1.52 13.39 22.73
CA GLN A 3 0.35 12.65 22.30
C GLN A 3 0.39 12.61 20.77
N ASP A 4 0.83 11.48 20.21
CA ASP A 4 0.77 11.27 18.77
C ASP A 4 -0.70 11.34 18.37
N CYS A 5 -1.07 12.39 17.64
CA CYS A 5 -2.40 12.52 17.07
C CYS A 5 -2.68 11.24 16.25
N PRO A 6 -3.72 10.45 16.56
CA PRO A 6 -3.96 9.18 15.88
C PRO A 6 -4.10 9.33 14.36
N VAL A 7 -4.63 10.48 13.93
CA VAL A 7 -4.70 10.85 12.50
C VAL A 7 -3.31 11.04 11.91
N GLN A 8 -2.39 11.71 12.63
CA GLN A 8 -1.02 11.90 12.17
C GLN A 8 -0.28 10.56 12.05
N ALA A 9 -0.46 9.65 13.02
CA ALA A 9 0.14 8.32 12.95
C ALA A 9 -0.34 7.53 11.71
N ALA A 10 -1.64 7.57 11.41
CA ALA A 10 -2.17 6.95 10.20
C ALA A 10 -1.65 7.62 8.92
N LEU A 11 -1.56 8.96 8.91
CA LEU A 11 -1.02 9.70 7.78
C LEU A 11 0.47 9.41 7.57
N ASP A 12 1.26 9.21 8.62
CA ASP A 12 2.69 8.87 8.50
C ASP A 12 2.90 7.48 7.88
N ILE A 13 2.02 6.53 8.18
CA ILE A 13 1.97 5.22 7.52
C ILE A 13 1.65 5.38 6.03
N LEU A 14 0.62 6.14 5.70
CA LEU A 14 0.17 6.34 4.32
C LEU A 14 1.01 7.37 3.56
N ARG A 15 1.95 8.04 4.24
CA ARG A 15 2.77 9.10 3.66
C ARG A 15 3.68 8.52 2.60
N GLY A 16 3.79 9.27 1.51
CA GLY A 16 4.69 8.96 0.42
C GLY A 16 3.96 8.52 -0.84
N ARG A 17 4.69 8.59 -1.96
CA ARG A 17 4.11 8.42 -3.29
C ARG A 17 3.60 7.00 -3.57
N TRP A 18 4.15 6.00 -2.91
CA TRP A 18 3.99 4.59 -3.31
C TRP A 18 3.28 3.72 -2.28
N LYS A 19 3.37 4.01 -0.98
CA LYS A 19 2.75 3.18 0.06
C LYS A 19 1.23 2.99 -0.16
N PRO A 20 0.43 4.05 -0.42
CA PRO A 20 -1.00 3.87 -0.66
C PRO A 20 -1.29 3.01 -1.88
N SER A 21 -0.54 3.19 -2.98
CA SER A 21 -0.73 2.40 -4.19
C SER A 21 -0.35 0.92 -4.00
N ILE A 22 0.73 0.63 -3.27
CA ILE A 22 1.13 -0.75 -2.98
C ILE A 22 0.08 -1.43 -2.09
N LEU A 23 -0.38 -0.76 -1.03
CA LEU A 23 -1.42 -1.29 -0.14
C LEU A 23 -2.73 -1.53 -0.89
N PHE A 24 -3.12 -0.62 -1.78
CA PHE A 24 -4.29 -0.77 -2.64
C PHE A 24 -4.18 -1.98 -3.57
N GLU A 25 -3.01 -2.18 -4.19
CA GLU A 25 -2.77 -3.35 -5.05
C GLU A 25 -2.81 -4.67 -4.27
N LEU A 26 -2.38 -4.69 -3.01
CA LEU A 26 -2.37 -5.88 -2.14
C LEU A 26 -3.70 -6.14 -1.44
N LYS A 27 -4.61 -5.17 -1.41
CA LYS A 27 -5.96 -5.31 -0.85
C LYS A 27 -6.76 -6.42 -1.54
N ALA A 28 -6.62 -6.55 -2.86
CA ALA A 28 -7.42 -7.49 -3.64
C ALA A 28 -6.95 -8.95 -3.52
N HIS A 29 -5.64 -9.16 -3.48
CA HIS A 29 -5.01 -10.49 -3.39
C HIS A 29 -3.50 -10.35 -3.15
N CYS A 30 -2.87 -11.45 -2.73
CA CYS A 30 -1.42 -11.55 -2.70
C CYS A 30 -0.81 -11.35 -4.09
N ARG A 31 0.34 -10.66 -4.17
CA ARG A 31 1.03 -10.40 -5.44
C ARG A 31 2.52 -10.70 -5.34
N ARG A 32 3.10 -11.15 -6.46
CA ARG A 32 4.55 -11.23 -6.64
C ARG A 32 5.14 -9.86 -6.91
N TYR A 33 6.45 -9.71 -6.68
CA TYR A 33 7.17 -8.47 -6.97
C TYR A 33 6.96 -7.96 -8.40
N SER A 34 7.05 -8.86 -9.39
CA SER A 34 6.90 -8.50 -10.81
C SER A 34 5.46 -8.09 -11.17
N GLU A 35 4.46 -8.59 -10.45
CA GLU A 35 3.06 -8.17 -10.62
C GLU A 35 2.85 -6.76 -10.05
N LEU A 36 3.38 -6.49 -8.86
CA LEU A 36 3.38 -5.14 -8.28
C LEU A 36 4.12 -4.13 -9.18
N GLN A 37 5.27 -4.51 -9.73
CA GLN A 37 6.04 -3.64 -10.62
C GLN A 37 5.29 -3.34 -11.93
N ARG A 38 4.54 -4.31 -12.47
CA ARG A 38 3.69 -4.12 -13.66
C ARG A 38 2.47 -3.25 -13.36
N ALA A 39 1.83 -3.45 -12.21
CA ALA A 39 0.69 -2.66 -11.77
C ALA A 39 1.06 -1.18 -11.49
N LEU A 40 2.31 -0.94 -11.08
CA LEU A 40 2.83 0.37 -10.75
C LEU A 40 3.93 0.81 -11.75
N PRO A 41 3.63 1.05 -13.04
CA PRO A 41 4.65 1.22 -14.08
C PRO A 41 5.59 2.43 -13.88
N ARG A 42 5.23 3.36 -12.99
CA ARG A 42 6.04 4.56 -12.67
C ARG A 42 7.00 4.34 -11.49
N ILE A 43 6.92 3.21 -10.78
CA ILE A 43 7.82 2.91 -9.66
C ILE A 43 9.12 2.31 -10.18
N SER A 44 10.26 2.79 -9.67
CA SER A 44 11.54 2.12 -9.95
C SER A 44 11.67 0.84 -9.13
N ALA A 45 12.47 -0.11 -9.60
CA ALA A 45 12.72 -1.35 -8.87
C ALA A 45 13.29 -1.07 -7.45
N GLN A 46 14.22 -0.12 -7.35
CA GLN A 46 14.79 0.30 -6.06
C GLN A 46 13.72 0.88 -5.14
N ALA A 47 12.85 1.76 -5.67
CA ALA A 47 11.77 2.34 -4.87
C ALA A 47 10.80 1.25 -4.38
N LEU A 48 10.36 0.34 -5.26
CA LEU A 48 9.45 -0.75 -4.86
C LEU A 48 10.06 -1.61 -3.76
N THR A 49 11.33 -1.99 -3.88
CA THR A 49 12.04 -2.77 -2.85
C THR A 49 12.11 -2.02 -1.52
N THR A 50 12.44 -0.73 -1.53
CA THR A 50 12.49 0.09 -0.30
C THR A 50 11.12 0.19 0.35
N GLN A 51 10.06 0.41 -0.44
CA GLN A 51 8.71 0.58 0.09
C GLN A 51 8.14 -0.73 0.64
N LEU A 52 8.38 -1.86 -0.01
CA LEU A 52 7.99 -3.18 0.51
C LEU A 52 8.67 -3.48 1.85
N LYS A 53 9.98 -3.23 1.96
CA LYS A 53 10.71 -3.39 3.24
C LYS A 53 10.16 -2.50 4.36
N GLN A 54 9.80 -1.25 4.03
CA GLN A 54 9.20 -0.34 5.00
C GLN A 54 7.82 -0.83 5.46
N LEU A 55 6.95 -1.20 4.52
CA LEU A 55 5.61 -1.72 4.84
C LEU A 55 5.67 -3.04 5.65
N GLU A 56 6.66 -3.89 5.39
CA GLU A 56 6.92 -5.11 6.16
C GLU A 56 7.39 -4.76 7.58
N ALA A 57 8.32 -3.81 7.73
CA ALA A 57 8.79 -3.32 9.03
C ALA A 57 7.68 -2.61 9.83
N ASP A 58 6.78 -1.90 9.15
CA ASP A 58 5.60 -1.24 9.73
C ASP A 58 4.51 -2.28 10.12
N GLY A 59 4.70 -3.57 9.80
CA GLY A 59 3.77 -4.65 10.13
C GLY A 59 2.51 -4.67 9.28
N LEU A 60 2.50 -3.99 8.13
CA LEU A 60 1.33 -3.84 7.25
C LEU A 60 1.24 -4.90 6.17
N ILE A 61 2.39 -5.47 5.78
CA ILE A 61 2.46 -6.54 4.80
C ILE A 61 3.31 -7.69 5.32
N GLU A 62 3.04 -8.87 4.79
CA GLU A 62 3.83 -10.08 5.02
C GLU A 62 4.47 -10.53 3.71
N ARG A 63 5.74 -10.96 3.80
CA ARG A 63 6.47 -11.57 2.70
C ARG A 63 6.50 -13.08 2.90
N GLN A 64 5.89 -13.83 1.98
CA GLN A 64 5.88 -15.29 2.01
C GLN A 64 6.78 -15.87 0.90
N VAL A 65 7.64 -16.81 1.27
CA VAL A 65 8.51 -17.54 0.34
C VAL A 65 7.97 -18.95 0.18
N TYR A 66 7.72 -19.35 -1.07
CA TYR A 66 7.31 -20.70 -1.42
C TYR A 66 8.51 -21.43 -2.02
N ALA A 67 8.96 -22.48 -1.33
CA ALA A 67 10.09 -23.32 -1.71
C ALA A 67 9.71 -24.34 -2.80
N GLU A 68 9.06 -23.86 -3.87
CA GLU A 68 8.75 -24.62 -5.08
C GLU A 68 9.78 -24.31 -6.18
N VAL A 69 9.73 -25.05 -7.31
CA VAL A 69 10.58 -24.77 -8.47
C VAL A 69 9.69 -24.21 -9.59
N PRO A 70 9.90 -22.96 -10.04
CA PRO A 70 10.85 -21.96 -9.53
C PRO A 70 10.40 -21.35 -8.19
N VAL A 71 11.36 -20.91 -7.37
CA VAL A 71 11.05 -20.26 -6.07
C VAL A 71 10.18 -19.03 -6.29
N ARG A 72 9.07 -18.96 -5.57
CA ARG A 72 8.12 -17.85 -5.64
C ARG A 72 8.13 -17.06 -4.34
N VAL A 73 8.05 -15.73 -4.47
CA VAL A 73 7.91 -14.82 -3.34
C VAL A 73 6.67 -13.98 -3.57
N GLU A 74 5.80 -13.94 -2.56
CA GLU A 74 4.57 -13.16 -2.58
C GLU A 74 4.52 -12.19 -1.41
N TYR A 75 3.79 -11.11 -1.63
CA TYR A 75 3.46 -10.11 -0.64
C TYR A 75 1.94 -10.11 -0.48
N ARG A 76 1.48 -9.97 0.76
CA ARG A 76 0.06 -9.82 1.10
C ARG A 76 -0.08 -8.83 2.25
N LEU A 77 -1.26 -8.27 2.44
CA LEU A 77 -1.55 -7.55 3.69
C LEU A 77 -1.40 -8.50 4.87
N SER A 78 -0.83 -8.02 5.97
CA SER A 78 -0.90 -8.72 7.26
C SER A 78 -2.32 -8.66 7.81
N GLU A 79 -2.59 -9.37 8.91
CA GLU A 79 -3.87 -9.26 9.62
C GLU A 79 -4.16 -7.80 10.02
N PHE A 80 -3.18 -7.09 10.57
CA PHE A 80 -3.32 -5.67 10.90
C PHE A 80 -3.45 -4.80 9.64
N GLY A 81 -2.66 -5.07 8.60
CA GLY A 81 -2.74 -4.36 7.31
C GLY A 81 -4.09 -4.51 6.63
N ALA A 82 -4.77 -5.65 6.79
CA ALA A 82 -6.11 -5.87 6.26
C ALA A 82 -7.14 -4.91 6.89
N SER A 83 -6.95 -4.50 8.15
CA SER A 83 -7.83 -3.52 8.83
C SER A 83 -7.80 -2.13 8.17
N LEU A 84 -6.75 -1.78 7.42
CA LEU A 84 -6.68 -0.53 6.64
C LEU A 84 -7.58 -0.55 5.40
N SER A 85 -8.17 -1.70 5.04
CA SER A 85 -9.00 -1.82 3.83
C SER A 85 -10.18 -0.84 3.83
N GLU A 86 -10.86 -0.69 4.97
CA GLU A 86 -11.99 0.23 5.12
C GLU A 86 -11.56 1.71 5.05
N VAL A 87 -10.37 2.01 5.58
CA VAL A 87 -9.77 3.35 5.49
C VAL A 87 -9.43 3.66 4.03
N MET A 88 -8.88 2.70 3.29
CA MET A 88 -8.60 2.85 1.86
C MET A 88 -9.88 3.05 1.04
N ASP A 89 -10.98 2.34 1.34
CA ASP A 89 -12.27 2.56 0.69
C ASP A 89 -12.81 3.96 0.94
N SER A 90 -12.70 4.42 2.18
CA SER A 90 -13.13 5.77 2.57
C SER A 90 -12.32 6.84 1.83
N LEU A 91 -11.00 6.65 1.71
CA LEU A 91 -10.11 7.53 0.96
C LEU A 91 -10.39 7.50 -0.55
N GLU A 92 -10.70 6.33 -1.12
CA GLU A 92 -11.08 6.18 -2.53
C GLU A 92 -12.38 6.92 -2.84
N SER A 93 -13.41 6.71 -2.00
CA SER A 93 -14.70 7.39 -2.13
C SER A 93 -14.52 8.92 -2.05
N TRP A 94 -13.85 9.40 -1.01
CA TRP A 94 -13.60 10.83 -0.83
C TRP A 94 -12.74 11.41 -1.97
N GLY A 95 -11.68 10.70 -2.36
CA GLY A 95 -10.77 11.11 -3.42
C GLY A 95 -11.49 11.23 -4.77
N SER A 96 -12.42 10.32 -5.06
CA SER A 96 -13.28 10.37 -6.24
C SER A 96 -14.17 11.60 -6.23
N SER A 97 -14.84 11.90 -5.10
CA SER A 97 -15.64 13.12 -4.94
C SER A 97 -14.79 14.39 -5.08
N TYR A 98 -13.59 14.40 -4.52
CA TYR A 98 -12.67 15.54 -4.62
C TYR A 98 -12.18 15.78 -6.06
N LEU A 99 -11.86 14.72 -6.80
CA LEU A 99 -11.48 14.82 -8.21
C LEU A 99 -12.63 15.34 -9.08
N ALA A 100 -13.88 14.95 -8.79
CA ALA A 100 -15.06 15.49 -9.46
C ALA A 100 -15.23 16.98 -9.13
N TYR A 101 -15.24 17.34 -7.84
CA TYR A 101 -15.33 18.74 -7.38
C TYR A 101 -14.28 19.64 -8.06
N ARG A 102 -13.03 19.17 -8.14
CA ARG A 102 -11.94 19.94 -8.75
C ARG A 102 -12.11 20.15 -10.27
N LYS A 103 -12.77 19.23 -10.98
CA LYS A 103 -13.04 19.38 -12.42
C LYS A 103 -14.13 20.43 -12.69
N ASP A 104 -15.10 20.56 -11.79
CA ASP A 104 -16.21 21.51 -11.93
C ASP A 104 -15.81 22.97 -11.58
N HIS A 105 -14.65 23.16 -10.94
CA HIS A 105 -14.11 24.46 -10.51
C HIS A 105 -12.80 24.83 -11.24
N LEU A 106 -12.53 24.18 -12.39
CA LEU A 106 -11.47 24.50 -13.35
C LEU A 106 -12.11 24.89 -14.69
#